data_AF-A0ABD2IEF1-F1
#
_entry.id   AF-A0ABD2IEF1-F1
#
_cell.length_a   1.000
_cell.length_b   1.000
_cell.length_c   1.000
_cell.angle_alpha   90.00
_cell.angle_beta   90.00
_cell.angle_gamma   90.00
#
_symmetry.space_group_name_H-M   'P 1'
#
loop_
_entity.id
_entity.type
_entity.pdbx_description
1 polymer ?
#
loop_
_entity_poly.entity_id
_entity_poly.type
_entity_poly.pdbx_seq_one_letter_code
_entity_poly.pdbx_strand_id
1 'polypeptide(L)'
;MDEPKTEKFITDPNKSNGTISMEIEKLSEFAREIILSERKSETVYIKGMPWKIWAQIETENESTEKWLGFALLCNSSEKDGNWSRKCSATHRIVSQRSGVEDFKKEFNGTQVFNNESPNWGFPKFISFAVSDG
;
A
#
# COMPACT_ATOMS: atom_id res chain seq x y z
N MET A 1 -14.37 30.99 -14.53
CA MET A 1 -14.59 29.99 -13.47
C MET A 1 -13.73 28.81 -13.88
N ASP A 2 -12.46 28.88 -13.52
CA ASP A 2 -11.47 27.89 -13.94
C ASP A 2 -11.61 26.64 -13.07
N GLU A 3 -11.67 25.47 -13.71
CA GLU A 3 -11.59 24.18 -13.04
C GLU A 3 -10.26 24.07 -12.26
N PRO A 4 -10.23 23.44 -11.07
CA PRO A 4 -8.99 23.17 -10.39
C PRO A 4 -8.23 22.10 -11.17
N LYS A 5 -7.10 22.49 -11.76
CA LYS A 5 -6.12 21.55 -12.31
C LYS A 5 -5.63 20.67 -11.16
N THR A 6 -6.00 19.39 -11.20
CA THR A 6 -5.40 18.37 -10.34
C THR A 6 -3.90 18.38 -10.58
N GLU A 7 -3.16 18.97 -9.65
CA GLU A 7 -1.72 19.05 -9.69
C GLU A 7 -1.20 17.62 -9.49
N LYS A 8 -0.98 16.91 -10.60
CA LYS A 8 -0.33 15.60 -10.58
C LYS A 8 1.02 15.84 -9.94
N PHE A 9 1.27 15.24 -8.77
CA PHE A 9 2.59 15.15 -8.17
C PHE A 9 3.48 14.34 -9.12
N ILE A 10 4.02 15.01 -10.15
CA ILE A 10 5.07 14.46 -11.00
C ILE A 10 6.30 14.47 -10.12
N THR A 11 6.50 13.37 -9.39
CA THR A 11 7.79 13.02 -8.83
C THR A 11 8.82 13.10 -9.95
N ASP A 12 9.93 13.80 -9.68
CA ASP A 12 11.07 13.93 -10.60
C ASP A 12 11.35 12.56 -11.26
N PRO A 13 11.23 12.45 -12.60
CA PRO A 13 11.34 11.18 -13.31
C PRO A 13 12.73 10.51 -13.13
N ASN A 14 13.74 11.28 -12.71
CA ASN A 14 15.09 10.78 -12.44
C ASN A 14 15.28 10.29 -10.99
N LYS A 15 14.32 10.52 -10.09
CA LYS A 15 14.45 10.11 -8.69
C LYS A 15 14.43 8.59 -8.60
N SER A 16 15.52 8.03 -8.07
CA SER A 16 15.71 6.58 -7.97
C SER A 16 14.94 5.93 -6.83
N ASN A 17 14.36 6.74 -5.95
CA ASN A 17 13.55 6.36 -4.80
C ASN A 17 12.30 7.25 -4.73
N GLY A 18 11.31 6.83 -3.95
CA GLY A 18 10.10 7.60 -3.73
C GLY A 18 9.39 7.17 -2.45
N THR A 19 8.47 8.00 -2.01
CA THR A 19 7.58 7.70 -0.90
C THR A 19 6.15 7.77 -1.42
N ILE A 20 5.39 6.72 -1.14
CA ILE A 20 3.95 6.65 -1.43
C ILE A 20 3.27 6.72 -0.07
N SER A 21 2.18 7.48 0.01
CA SER A 21 1.43 7.63 1.24
C SER A 21 -0.06 7.55 0.94
N MET A 22 -0.79 7.00 1.89
CA MET A 22 -2.22 6.80 1.79
C MET A 22 -2.83 7.07 3.16
N GLU A 23 -3.92 7.82 3.17
CA GLU A 23 -4.78 7.94 4.33
C GLU A 23 -5.95 6.96 4.19
N ILE A 24 -6.24 6.22 5.27
CA ILE A 24 -7.41 5.34 5.34
C ILE A 24 -8.43 6.04 6.22
N GLU A 25 -9.32 6.80 5.59
CA GLU A 25 -10.43 7.46 6.29
C GLU A 25 -11.37 6.43 6.91
N LYS A 26 -12.01 6.77 8.04
CA LYS A 26 -13.00 5.89 8.68
C LYS A 26 -12.47 4.46 8.91
N LEU A 27 -11.22 4.35 9.39
CA LEU A 27 -10.52 3.07 9.59
C LEU A 27 -11.36 2.05 10.39
N SER A 28 -12.12 2.48 11.39
CA SER A 28 -13.00 1.60 12.17
C SER A 28 -14.16 1.01 11.35
N GLU A 29 -14.68 1.75 10.38
CA GLU A 29 -15.68 1.23 9.43
C GLU A 29 -15.00 0.26 8.47
N PHE A 30 -13.84 0.63 7.91
CA PHE A 30 -13.05 -0.21 7.03
C PHE A 30 -12.75 -1.57 7.66
N ALA A 31 -12.31 -1.59 8.92
CA ALA A 31 -12.02 -2.82 9.65
C ALA A 31 -13.25 -3.73 9.85
N ARG A 32 -14.48 -3.19 9.78
CA ARG A 32 -15.71 -3.98 9.89
C ARG A 32 -16.17 -4.54 8.55
N GLU A 33 -15.67 -4.03 7.43
CA GLU A 33 -16.02 -4.50 6.10
C GLU A 33 -15.66 -5.99 5.93
N ILE A 34 -16.34 -6.64 4.98
CA ILE A 34 -16.10 -8.04 4.60
C ILE A 34 -14.73 -8.13 3.93
N ILE A 35 -14.12 -9.33 4.00
CA ILE A 35 -12.79 -9.76 3.51
C ILE A 35 -12.39 -9.22 2.11
N LEU A 36 -13.35 -8.80 1.29
CA LEU A 36 -13.12 -8.32 -0.07
C LEU A 36 -12.96 -6.80 -0.19
N SER A 37 -13.06 -6.03 0.89
CA SER A 37 -12.86 -4.58 0.81
C SER A 37 -11.37 -4.24 0.66
N GLU A 38 -11.04 -3.65 -0.49
CA GLU A 38 -9.72 -3.12 -0.77
C GLU A 38 -9.75 -1.58 -0.88
N ARG A 39 -8.63 -0.97 -0.50
CA ARG A 39 -8.35 0.44 -0.74
C ARG A 39 -7.00 0.57 -1.42
N LYS A 40 -6.93 1.44 -2.42
CA LYS A 40 -5.71 1.71 -3.19
C LYS A 40 -5.37 3.18 -3.11
N SER A 41 -4.08 3.50 -2.98
CA SER A 41 -3.63 4.90 -3.03
C SER A 41 -3.75 5.47 -4.43
N GLU A 42 -3.59 6.79 -4.52
CA GLU A 42 -3.23 7.44 -5.76
C GLU A 42 -1.95 6.86 -6.37
N THR A 43 -1.82 7.02 -7.69
CA THR A 43 -0.68 6.52 -8.45
C THR A 43 0.52 7.45 -8.27
N VAL A 44 1.66 6.89 -7.86
CA VAL A 44 2.94 7.61 -7.80
C VAL A 44 3.91 7.02 -8.81
N TYR A 45 4.55 7.85 -9.62
CA TYR A 45 5.48 7.38 -10.64
C TYR A 45 6.92 7.40 -10.13
N ILE A 46 7.56 6.23 -10.04
CA ILE A 46 8.97 6.13 -9.63
C ILE A 46 9.73 5.41 -10.74
N LYS A 47 10.75 6.08 -11.28
CA LYS A 47 11.45 5.69 -12.52
C LYS A 47 10.48 5.37 -13.66
N GLY A 48 9.48 6.22 -13.86
CA GLY A 48 8.49 6.08 -14.94
C GLY A 48 7.52 4.88 -14.79
N MET A 49 7.57 4.13 -13.69
CA MET A 49 6.61 3.05 -13.43
C MET A 49 5.53 3.54 -12.47
N PRO A 50 4.25 3.17 -12.67
CA PRO A 50 3.18 3.50 -11.74
C PRO A 50 3.22 2.57 -10.53
N TRP A 51 3.22 3.16 -9.34
CA TRP A 51 3.19 2.47 -8.05
C TRP A 51 1.98 2.88 -7.24
N LYS A 52 1.42 1.97 -6.45
CA LYS A 52 0.33 2.23 -5.51
C LYS A 52 0.50 1.44 -4.23
N ILE A 53 -0.05 1.95 -3.14
CA ILE A 53 -0.32 1.14 -1.94
C ILE A 53 -1.64 0.40 -2.16
N TRP A 54 -1.69 -0.85 -1.73
CA TRP A 54 -2.90 -1.64 -1.59
C TRP A 54 -3.08 -2.07 -0.13
N ALA A 55 -4.28 -1.83 0.39
CA ALA A 55 -4.68 -2.18 1.73
C ALA A 55 -5.97 -3.00 1.67
N GLN A 56 -6.02 -4.13 2.36
CA GLN A 56 -7.20 -5.01 2.43
C GLN A 56 -7.38 -5.52 3.85
N ILE A 57 -8.62 -5.78 4.25
CA ILE A 57 -8.90 -6.50 5.48
C ILE A 57 -8.79 -7.99 5.23
N GLU A 58 -7.89 -8.63 5.97
CA GLU A 58 -7.56 -10.04 5.85
C GLU A 58 -8.10 -10.78 7.09
N THR A 59 -8.80 -11.88 6.87
CA THR A 59 -9.26 -12.77 7.95
C THR A 59 -8.78 -14.18 7.68
N GLU A 60 -8.40 -14.87 8.73
CA GLU A 60 -8.21 -16.31 8.63
C GLU A 60 -9.58 -17.00 8.65
N ASN A 61 -9.75 -18.05 7.84
CA ASN A 61 -10.99 -18.81 7.80
C ASN A 61 -11.35 -19.25 9.23
N GLU A 62 -12.60 -19.03 9.63
CA GLU A 62 -13.14 -19.37 10.96
C GLU A 62 -12.62 -18.53 12.14
N SER A 63 -11.69 -17.59 11.91
CA SER A 63 -11.20 -16.67 12.93
C SER A 63 -11.97 -15.34 12.93
N THR A 64 -12.21 -14.79 14.13
CA THR A 64 -12.68 -13.41 14.30
C THR A 64 -11.55 -12.39 14.18
N GLU A 65 -10.30 -12.85 14.14
CA GLU A 65 -9.13 -11.99 14.05
C GLU A 65 -9.03 -11.36 12.66
N LYS A 66 -8.99 -10.03 12.65
CA LYS A 66 -8.84 -9.23 11.44
C LYS A 66 -7.44 -8.64 11.39
N TRP A 67 -6.87 -8.65 10.20
CA TRP A 67 -5.57 -8.11 9.89
C TRP A 67 -5.69 -7.06 8.80
N LEU A 68 -4.80 -6.07 8.82
CA LEU A 68 -4.57 -5.23 7.66
C LEU A 68 -3.53 -5.93 6.77
N GLY A 69 -3.96 -6.36 5.59
CA GLY A 69 -3.09 -6.66 4.47
C GLY A 69 -2.55 -5.36 3.89
N PHE A 70 -1.24 -5.31 3.62
CA PHE A 70 -0.57 -4.13 3.09
C PHE A 70 0.48 -4.55 2.06
N ALA A 71 0.26 -4.18 0.80
CA ALA A 71 1.16 -4.44 -0.31
C ALA A 71 1.49 -3.20 -1.13
N LEU A 72 2.65 -3.26 -1.78
CA LEU A 72 3.05 -2.35 -2.84
C LEU A 72 2.64 -2.96 -4.19
N LEU A 73 1.95 -2.19 -5.02
CA LEU A 73 1.62 -2.54 -6.41
C LEU A 73 2.59 -1.82 -7.35
N CYS A 74 3.05 -2.52 -8.39
CA CYS A 74 3.80 -1.95 -9.49
C CYS A 74 3.14 -2.36 -10.81
N ASN A 75 2.79 -1.37 -11.63
CA ASN A 75 2.23 -1.60 -12.97
C ASN A 75 1.05 -2.58 -13.04
N SER A 76 0.28 -2.72 -11.96
CA SER A 76 -0.71 -3.79 -11.82
C SER A 76 -1.95 -3.61 -12.72
N SER A 77 -2.16 -2.42 -13.28
CA SER A 77 -3.27 -2.12 -14.19
C SER A 77 -2.95 -2.33 -15.66
N GLU A 78 -1.66 -2.37 -16.02
CA GLU A 78 -1.21 -2.57 -17.40
C GLU A 78 -0.83 -4.03 -17.58
N LYS A 79 -1.50 -4.72 -18.51
CA LYS A 79 -1.22 -6.13 -18.84
C LYS A 79 -0.41 -6.31 -20.11
N ASP A 80 -0.18 -5.21 -20.83
CA ASP A 80 0.45 -5.23 -22.14
C ASP A 80 1.96 -5.00 -22.02
N GLY A 81 2.75 -5.88 -22.63
CA GLY A 81 4.21 -5.77 -22.72
C GLY A 81 4.98 -6.53 -21.65
N ASN A 82 6.26 -6.79 -21.94
CA ASN A 82 7.20 -7.42 -21.01
C ASN A 82 7.90 -6.33 -20.20
N TRP A 83 7.68 -6.34 -18.88
CA TRP A 83 8.36 -5.43 -17.96
C TRP A 83 8.86 -6.18 -16.72
N SER A 84 9.90 -5.64 -16.11
CA SER A 84 10.42 -6.13 -14.85
C SER A 84 11.07 -4.98 -14.07
N ARG A 85 10.86 -4.95 -12.76
CA ARG A 85 11.48 -3.98 -11.86
C ARG A 85 11.94 -4.65 -10.58
N LYS A 86 13.20 -4.42 -10.24
CA LYS A 86 13.79 -4.81 -8.96
C LYS A 86 13.82 -3.60 -8.02
N CYS A 87 13.22 -3.71 -6.84
CA CYS A 87 13.27 -2.64 -5.82
C CYS A 87 13.25 -3.20 -4.39
N SER A 88 13.66 -2.38 -3.43
CA SER A 88 13.41 -2.59 -1.99
C SER A 88 12.37 -1.58 -1.51
N ALA A 89 11.62 -1.95 -0.46
CA ALA A 89 10.59 -1.07 0.12
C ALA A 89 10.44 -1.33 1.62
N THR A 90 10.19 -0.25 2.37
CA THR A 90 9.80 -0.30 3.78
C THR A 90 8.30 -0.02 3.87
N HIS A 91 7.54 -0.94 4.49
CA HIS A 91 6.12 -0.73 4.76
C HIS A 91 5.95 -0.13 6.15
N ARG A 92 5.12 0.91 6.27
CA ARG A 92 5.02 1.71 7.48
C ARG A 92 3.62 2.25 7.73
N ILE A 93 3.17 2.21 8.97
CA ILE A 93 2.05 3.00 9.49
C ILE A 93 2.62 4.18 10.26
N VAL A 94 2.26 5.39 9.84
CA VAL A 94 2.73 6.62 10.48
C VAL A 94 1.98 6.81 11.79
N SER A 95 2.72 7.02 12.88
CA SER A 95 2.12 7.35 14.17
C SER A 95 1.52 8.75 14.14
N GLN A 96 0.26 8.87 14.58
CA GLN A 96 -0.39 10.17 14.78
C GLN A 96 -0.10 10.78 16.16
N ARG A 97 0.59 10.04 17.04
CA ARG A 97 0.91 10.49 18.41
C ARG A 97 2.31 11.09 18.47
N SER A 98 2.41 12.30 19.02
CA SER A 98 3.71 12.97 19.21
C SER A 98 4.64 12.12 20.08
N GLY A 99 5.89 11.96 19.63
CA GLY A 99 6.92 11.19 20.32
C GLY A 99 6.78 9.68 20.23
N VAL A 100 5.79 9.15 19.51
CA VAL A 100 5.63 7.72 19.26
C VAL A 100 6.15 7.40 17.87
N GLU A 101 7.03 6.40 17.77
CA GLU A 101 7.61 5.97 16.50
C GLU A 101 6.57 5.28 15.61
N ASP A 102 6.83 5.35 14.30
CA ASP A 102 6.03 4.65 13.30
C ASP A 102 6.20 3.14 13.41
N PHE A 103 5.11 2.40 13.21
CA PHE A 103 5.16 0.95 13.08
C PHE A 103 5.66 0.58 11.68
N LYS A 104 6.73 -0.21 11.60
CA LYS A 104 7.38 -0.59 10.34
C LYS A 104 7.55 -2.10 10.25
N LYS A 105 7.36 -2.66 9.05
CA LYS A 105 7.95 -3.95 8.69
C LYS A 105 8.86 -3.76 7.48
N GLU A 106 10.05 -4.29 7.60
CA GLU A 106 11.06 -4.27 6.56
C GLU A 106 11.24 -5.68 6.02
N PHE A 107 11.42 -5.78 4.71
CA PHE A 107 11.93 -6.99 4.11
C PHE A 107 13.41 -6.80 3.83
N ASN A 108 14.23 -7.70 4.35
CA ASN A 108 15.65 -7.70 4.12
C ASN A 108 15.94 -8.22 2.70
N GLY A 109 15.83 -7.35 1.71
CA GLY A 109 16.19 -7.65 0.33
C GLY A 109 15.43 -6.83 -0.71
N THR A 110 15.50 -7.32 -1.95
CA THR A 110 14.86 -6.71 -3.11
C THR A 110 13.82 -7.65 -3.69
N GLN A 111 12.68 -7.10 -4.08
CA GLN A 111 11.59 -7.80 -4.76
C GLN A 111 11.64 -7.51 -6.25
N VAL A 112 11.24 -8.50 -7.05
CA VAL A 112 11.11 -8.36 -8.49
C VAL A 112 9.62 -8.32 -8.83
N PHE A 113 9.19 -7.20 -9.38
CA PHE A 113 7.85 -6.98 -9.89
C PHE A 113 7.84 -7.22 -11.40
N ASN A 114 6.83 -7.94 -11.88
CA ASN A 114 6.59 -8.23 -13.30
C ASN A 114 5.11 -8.55 -13.51
N ASN A 115 4.73 -8.99 -14.71
CA ASN A 115 3.34 -9.36 -15.04
C ASN A 115 2.76 -10.48 -14.15
N GLU A 116 3.59 -11.42 -13.70
CA GLU A 116 3.16 -12.57 -12.88
C GLU A 116 3.09 -12.23 -11.39
N SER A 117 3.91 -11.29 -10.94
CA SER A 117 4.00 -10.81 -9.57
C SER A 117 3.99 -9.28 -9.54
N PRO A 118 2.84 -8.64 -9.88
CA PRO A 118 2.75 -7.19 -9.95
C PRO A 118 2.61 -6.53 -8.57
N ASN A 119 2.59 -7.34 -7.51
CA ASN A 119 2.46 -6.88 -6.13
C ASN A 119 3.38 -7.66 -5.20
N TRP A 120 3.73 -7.03 -4.08
CA TRP A 120 4.44 -7.68 -2.99
C TRP A 120 4.13 -6.97 -1.68
N GLY A 121 3.92 -7.72 -0.61
CA GLY A 121 3.54 -7.15 0.68
C GLY A 121 3.37 -8.17 1.80
N PHE A 122 2.67 -7.73 2.84
CA PHE A 122 2.35 -8.52 4.03
C PHE A 122 0.84 -8.71 4.12
N PRO A 123 0.31 -9.93 3.92
CA PRO A 123 -1.11 -10.22 4.13
C PRO A 123 -1.54 -9.98 5.58
N LYS A 124 -0.65 -10.24 6.55
CA LYS A 124 -0.88 -9.94 7.98
C LYS A 124 0.09 -8.85 8.46
N PHE A 125 -0.12 -7.60 8.02
CA PHE A 125 0.78 -6.49 8.38
C PHE A 125 0.63 -6.07 9.84
N ILE A 126 -0.59 -5.79 10.29
CA ILE A 126 -0.92 -5.48 11.69
C ILE A 126 -2.32 -6.03 12.02
N SER A 127 -2.54 -6.51 13.24
CA SER A 127 -3.87 -6.96 13.67
C SER A 127 -4.72 -5.79 14.12
N PHE A 128 -6.02 -5.87 13.83
CA PHE A 128 -7.01 -5.05 14.51
C PHE A 128 -7.30 -5.74 15.84
N ALA A 129 -6.82 -5.16 16.95
CA ALA A 129 -7.17 -5.67 18.26
C ALA A 129 -8.70 -5.72 18.39
N VAL A 130 -9.24 -6.88 18.76
CA VAL A 130 -10.62 -6.97 19.23
C VAL A 130 -10.61 -6.32 20.60
N SER A 131 -11.23 -5.14 20.72
CA SER A 131 -11.50 -4.59 22.05
C SER A 131 -12.56 -5.48 22.68
N ASP A 132 -12.17 -6.27 23.69
CA ASP A 132 -13.11 -6.89 24.60
C ASP A 132 -13.90 -5.75 25.26
N GLY A 133 -15.19 -5.67 24.91
CA GLY A 133 -16.12 -4.68 25.47
C GLY A 133 -16.42 -4.96 26.93
#